data_AF-A0A7S7W4M8-F1
#
_entry.id   AF-A0A7S7W4M8-F1
#
_cell.length_a   1.000
_cell.length_b   1.000
_cell.length_c   1.000
_cell.angle_alpha   90.00
_cell.angle_beta   90.00
_cell.angle_gamma   90.00
#
_symmetry.space_group_name_H-M   'P 1'
#
loop_
_entity.id
_entity.type
_entity.pdbx_description
1 polymer ?
#
loop_
_entity_poly.entity_id
_entity_poly.type
_entity_poly.pdbx_seq_one_letter_code
_entity_poly.pdbx_strand_id
1 'polypeptide(L)'
;MKRRSLLAGLSGALIALSGLPHQPFGELPVMVEKAKADDSGKAARAPSMPMARDPAVAVAEEYEAARRKGTREALELFIARHSDDPLAEQARAELKRLSR
;
A
#
# COMPACT_ATOMS: atom_id res chain seq x y z
N MET A 1 -4.78 -32.93 -9.35
CA MET A 1 -5.73 -33.55 -8.38
C MET A 1 -6.13 -32.49 -7.34
N LYS A 2 -7.43 -32.24 -7.18
CA LYS A 2 -8.04 -31.22 -6.31
C LYS A 2 -7.94 -31.62 -4.83
N ARG A 3 -7.67 -30.65 -3.94
CA ARG A 3 -8.09 -30.71 -2.53
C ARG A 3 -8.74 -29.38 -2.17
N ARG A 4 -10.08 -29.39 -2.11
CA ARG A 4 -10.92 -28.36 -1.52
C ARG A 4 -11.00 -28.67 -0.04
N SER A 5 -10.78 -27.68 0.82
CA SER A 5 -11.17 -27.78 2.23
C SER A 5 -12.06 -26.59 2.54
N LEU A 6 -13.34 -26.87 2.75
CA LEU A 6 -14.36 -25.98 3.28
C LEU A 6 -14.47 -26.31 4.77
N LEU A 7 -14.21 -25.36 5.65
CA LEU A 7 -14.70 -25.37 7.03
C LEU A 7 -15.22 -23.95 7.31
N ALA A 8 -16.54 -23.80 7.35
CA ALA A 8 -17.36 -23.96 8.56
C ALA A 8 -17.35 -22.65 9.35
N GLY A 9 -18.38 -21.84 9.10
CA GLY A 9 -18.68 -20.66 9.89
C GLY A 9 -19.31 -21.00 11.23
N LEU A 10 -19.05 -20.16 12.22
CA LEU A 10 -19.89 -19.79 13.37
C LEU A 10 -18.99 -18.84 14.18
N SER A 11 -19.34 -17.58 14.41
CA SER A 11 -20.16 -17.25 15.57
C SER A 11 -20.50 -15.76 15.50
N GLY A 12 -21.78 -15.44 15.56
CA GLY A 12 -22.25 -14.13 15.96
C GLY A 12 -22.27 -14.01 17.49
N ALA A 13 -22.02 -12.81 17.99
CA ALA A 13 -22.53 -12.33 19.26
C ALA A 13 -22.49 -10.79 19.24
N LEU A 14 -23.62 -10.19 18.88
CA LEU A 14 -23.88 -8.76 18.96
C LEU A 14 -24.21 -8.44 20.43
N ILE A 15 -23.31 -7.75 21.14
CA ILE A 15 -23.59 -7.23 22.48
C ILE A 15 -24.10 -5.80 22.33
N ALA A 16 -25.42 -5.64 22.36
CA ALA A 16 -26.07 -4.37 22.64
C ALA A 16 -26.18 -4.22 24.16
N LEU A 17 -25.42 -3.29 24.75
CA LEU A 17 -25.62 -2.87 26.13
C LEU A 17 -26.31 -1.50 26.14
N SER A 18 -27.55 -1.58 26.59
CA SER A 18 -28.48 -0.54 27.01
C SER A 18 -27.84 0.60 27.81
N GLY A 19 -28.28 1.81 27.52
CA GLY A 19 -28.05 2.98 28.37
C GLY A 19 -28.80 2.92 29.70
N LEU A 20 -28.33 3.74 30.64
CA LEU A 20 -29.10 4.42 31.68
C LEU A 20 -28.29 5.68 32.08
N PRO A 21 -28.91 6.68 32.70
CA PRO A 21 -28.89 8.07 32.22
C PRO A 21 -28.29 9.01 33.31
N HIS A 22 -28.43 10.32 33.08
CA HIS A 22 -28.24 11.40 34.04
C HIS A 22 -26.79 11.69 34.48
N GLN A 23 -26.11 12.54 33.70
CA GLN A 23 -25.10 13.43 34.23
C GLN A 23 -25.73 14.83 34.35
N PRO A 24 -25.60 15.50 35.51
CA PRO A 24 -26.42 16.68 35.84
C PRO A 24 -26.08 17.86 34.92
N PHE A 25 -27.15 18.42 34.37
CA PHE A 25 -27.18 19.77 33.81
C PHE A 25 -26.79 20.75 34.91
N GLY A 26 -25.64 21.40 34.76
CA GLY A 26 -25.21 22.39 35.74
C GLY A 26 -23.81 22.91 35.49
N GLU A 27 -23.55 23.47 34.31
CA GLU A 27 -22.64 24.62 34.16
C GLU A 27 -22.69 25.09 32.71
N LEU A 28 -23.37 26.22 32.50
CA LEU A 28 -23.07 27.08 31.36
C LEU A 28 -21.83 27.87 31.75
N PRO A 29 -20.61 27.55 31.25
CA PRO A 29 -19.59 28.57 31.20
C PRO A 29 -20.09 29.64 30.23
N VAL A 30 -20.41 30.78 30.83
CA VAL A 30 -20.56 32.09 30.20
C VAL A 30 -19.71 32.17 28.93
N MET A 31 -20.38 32.36 27.79
CA MET A 31 -19.76 32.70 26.52
C MET A 31 -19.07 34.07 26.60
N VAL A 32 -17.94 34.15 27.29
CA VAL A 32 -17.00 35.27 27.21
C VAL A 32 -15.59 34.70 27.35
N GLU A 33 -15.12 34.03 26.31
CA GLU A 33 -13.72 34.22 25.94
C GLU A 33 -13.57 34.16 24.42
N LYS A 34 -12.95 35.21 23.93
CA LYS A 34 -12.84 35.62 22.54
C LYS A 34 -11.97 34.60 21.80
N ALA A 35 -12.50 33.96 20.75
CA ALA A 35 -11.69 33.12 19.86
C ALA A 35 -10.56 33.96 19.24
N LYS A 36 -9.33 33.73 19.72
CA LYS A 36 -8.11 34.13 19.02
C LYS A 36 -7.61 32.89 18.28
N ALA A 37 -8.09 32.71 17.05
CA ALA A 37 -7.43 31.82 16.11
C ALA A 37 -6.17 32.54 15.63
N ASP A 38 -5.05 32.28 16.29
CA ASP A 38 -3.75 32.61 15.74
C ASP A 38 -3.51 31.64 14.58
N ASP A 39 -3.83 32.10 13.36
CA ASP A 39 -3.53 31.40 12.10
C ASP A 39 -2.03 31.52 11.78
N SER A 40 -1.16 31.29 12.78
CA SER A 40 0.23 30.92 12.54
C SER A 40 0.36 29.40 12.50
N GLY A 41 -0.69 28.75 11.99
CA GLY A 41 -0.64 27.38 11.52
C GLY A 41 0.31 27.32 10.32
N LYS A 42 1.61 27.22 10.58
CA LYS A 42 2.54 26.67 9.62
C LYS A 42 2.17 25.20 9.46
N ALA A 43 1.09 24.94 8.71
CA ALA A 43 0.67 23.61 8.34
C ALA A 43 1.90 22.95 7.74
N ALA A 44 2.47 22.00 8.48
CA ALA A 44 3.66 21.29 8.06
C ALA A 44 3.36 20.77 6.67
N ARG A 45 4.05 21.32 5.66
CA ARG A 45 3.76 21.01 4.27
C ARG A 45 3.82 19.51 4.13
N ALA A 46 2.68 18.90 3.76
CA ALA A 46 2.62 17.48 3.54
C ALA A 46 3.78 17.08 2.62
N PRO A 47 4.51 15.99 2.91
CA PRO A 47 5.65 15.60 2.11
C PRO A 47 5.22 15.53 0.65
N SER A 48 5.84 16.36 -0.20
CA SER A 48 5.56 16.34 -1.63
C SER A 48 5.97 14.96 -2.14
N MET A 49 5.01 14.20 -2.66
CA MET A 49 5.33 12.92 -3.28
C MET A 49 6.37 13.15 -4.39
N PRO A 50 7.37 12.26 -4.53
CA PRO A 50 8.32 12.36 -5.62
C PRO A 50 7.59 12.35 -6.95
N MET A 51 8.07 13.16 -7.90
CA MET A 51 7.54 13.18 -9.25
C MET A 51 7.58 11.77 -9.84
N ALA A 52 6.51 11.40 -10.57
CA ALA A 52 6.49 10.16 -11.32
C ALA A 52 7.67 10.16 -12.30
N ARG A 53 8.50 9.11 -12.23
CA ARG A 53 9.59 8.91 -13.20
C ARG A 53 9.02 8.50 -14.55
N ASP A 54 9.82 8.68 -15.59
CA ASP A 54 9.52 8.13 -16.91
C ASP A 54 9.31 6.60 -16.79
N PRO A 55 8.18 6.06 -17.29
CA PRO A 55 7.87 4.65 -17.17
C PRO A 55 8.92 3.75 -17.83
N ALA A 56 9.50 4.16 -18.95
CA ALA A 56 10.53 3.38 -19.63
C ALA A 56 11.81 3.27 -18.79
N VAL A 57 12.17 4.35 -18.08
CA VAL A 57 13.31 4.35 -17.15
C VAL A 57 13.04 3.42 -15.97
N ALA A 58 11.82 3.44 -15.42
CA ALA A 58 11.47 2.56 -14.31
C ALA A 58 11.56 1.08 -14.69
N VAL A 59 11.05 0.70 -15.88
CA VAL A 59 11.13 -0.69 -16.38
C VAL A 59 12.59 -1.10 -16.62
N ALA A 60 13.41 -0.22 -17.19
CA ALA A 60 14.84 -0.49 -17.39
C ALA A 60 15.57 -0.71 -16.05
N GLU A 61 15.31 0.12 -15.04
CA GLU A 61 15.90 -0.04 -13.70
C GLU A 61 15.49 -1.37 -13.05
N GLU A 62 14.23 -1.79 -13.20
CA GLU A 62 13.74 -3.09 -12.73
C GLU A 62 14.43 -4.27 -13.43
N TYR A 63 14.60 -4.19 -14.76
CA TYR A 63 15.34 -5.20 -15.51
C TYR A 63 16.80 -5.31 -15.05
N GLU A 64 17.48 -4.16 -14.89
CA GLU A 64 18.84 -4.10 -14.37
C GLU A 64 18.94 -4.67 -12.95
N ALA A 65 17.94 -4.44 -12.10
CA ALA A 65 17.88 -5.04 -10.77
C ALA A 65 17.71 -6.57 -10.84
N ALA A 66 16.87 -7.07 -11.75
CA ALA A 66 16.70 -8.51 -11.97
C ALA A 66 17.98 -9.17 -12.51
N ARG A 67 18.63 -8.54 -13.50
CA ARG A 67 19.88 -9.02 -14.09
C ARG A 67 21.03 -9.02 -13.09
N ARG A 68 21.15 -7.97 -12.26
CA ARG A 68 22.15 -7.92 -11.18
C ARG A 68 21.95 -9.00 -10.12
N LYS A 69 20.71 -9.39 -9.83
CA LYS A 69 20.43 -10.54 -8.95
C LYS A 69 20.88 -11.85 -9.60
N GLY A 70 20.73 -11.98 -10.91
CA GLY A 70 21.24 -13.13 -11.68
C GLY A 70 20.57 -14.46 -11.32
N THR A 71 19.40 -14.44 -10.68
CA THR A 71 18.64 -15.65 -10.34
C THR A 71 17.48 -15.86 -11.31
N ARG A 72 17.07 -17.12 -11.44
CA ARG A 72 15.95 -17.52 -12.29
C ARG A 72 14.66 -16.81 -11.88
N GLU A 73 14.40 -16.76 -10.58
CA GLU A 73 13.19 -16.19 -9.99
C GLU A 73 13.11 -14.67 -10.22
N ALA A 74 14.25 -13.98 -10.20
CA ALA A 74 14.28 -12.53 -10.43
C ALA A 74 13.93 -12.18 -11.89
N LEU A 75 14.47 -12.94 -12.85
CA LEU A 75 14.16 -12.77 -14.26
C LEU A 75 12.72 -13.19 -14.58
N GLU A 76 12.24 -14.31 -14.03
CA GLU A 76 10.84 -14.75 -14.19
C GLU A 76 9.85 -13.71 -13.65
N LEU A 77 10.15 -13.12 -12.50
CA LEU A 77 9.32 -12.08 -11.90
C LEU A 77 9.28 -10.79 -12.76
N PHE A 78 10.41 -10.40 -13.35
CA PHE A 78 10.45 -9.28 -14.28
C PHE A 78 9.58 -9.57 -15.51
N ILE A 79 9.74 -10.75 -16.12
CA ILE A 79 8.95 -11.17 -17.29
C ILE A 79 7.45 -11.18 -16.94
N ALA A 80 7.06 -11.67 -15.77
CA ALA A 80 5.66 -11.74 -15.35
C ALA A 80 5.01 -10.35 -15.20
N ARG A 81 5.80 -9.31 -14.92
CA ARG A 81 5.31 -7.93 -14.77
C ARG A 81 5.30 -7.16 -16.10
N HIS A 82 6.31 -7.40 -16.93
CA HIS A 82 6.58 -6.62 -18.13
C HIS A 82 6.58 -7.51 -19.38
N SER A 83 5.64 -8.46 -19.48
CA SER A 83 5.65 -9.50 -20.52
C SER A 83 5.68 -8.99 -21.97
N ASP A 84 5.12 -7.81 -22.21
CA ASP A 84 5.03 -7.18 -23.54
C ASP A 84 6.16 -6.17 -23.81
N ASP A 85 7.04 -5.91 -22.83
CA ASP A 85 8.15 -4.97 -22.97
C ASP A 85 9.30 -5.61 -23.77
N PRO A 86 10.00 -4.87 -24.65
CA PRO A 86 11.15 -5.40 -25.39
C PRO A 86 12.27 -5.97 -24.50
N LEU A 87 12.43 -5.48 -23.27
CA LEU A 87 13.40 -6.02 -22.31
C LEU A 87 13.01 -7.42 -21.79
N ALA A 88 11.74 -7.81 -21.87
CA ALA A 88 11.33 -9.16 -21.48
C ALA A 88 11.92 -10.25 -22.37
N GLU A 89 12.13 -9.96 -23.66
CA GLU A 89 12.82 -10.88 -24.56
C GLU A 89 14.30 -11.06 -24.19
N GLN A 90 14.96 -9.99 -23.73
CA GLN A 90 16.32 -10.09 -23.20
C GLN A 90 16.34 -10.90 -21.89
N ALA A 91 15.39 -10.66 -20.97
CA ALA A 91 15.26 -11.43 -19.73
C ALA A 91 15.03 -12.93 -20.01
N ARG A 92 14.21 -13.27 -21.02
CA ARG A 92 14.00 -14.66 -21.46
C ARG A 92 15.28 -15.30 -22.01
N ALA A 93 16.10 -14.53 -22.73
CA ALA A 93 17.39 -15.02 -23.21
C ALA A 93 18.36 -15.31 -22.06
N GLU A 94 18.46 -14.42 -21.07
CA GLU A 94 19.28 -14.65 -19.89
C GLU A 94 18.77 -15.83 -19.05
N LEU A 95 17.45 -15.98 -18.92
CA LEU A 95 16.84 -17.11 -18.23
C LEU A 95 17.26 -18.46 -18.83
N LYS A 96 17.26 -18.55 -20.17
CA LYS A 96 17.73 -19.74 -20.89
C LYS A 96 19.21 -20.03 -20.63
N ARG A 97 20.04 -18.99 -20.48
CA ARG A 97 21.47 -19.15 -20.17
C ARG A 97 21.70 -19.69 -18.77
N LEU A 98 20.89 -19.30 -17.80
CA LEU A 98 20.97 -19.81 -16.42
C LEU A 98 20.49 -21.26 -16.28
N SER A 99 19.58 -21.71 -17.15
CA SER A 99 19.08 -23.09 -17.13
C SER A 99 20.01 -24.13 -17.75
N ARG A 100 21.13 -23.69 -18.33
CA ARG A 100 22.10 -24.54 -19.02
C ARG A 100 23.19 -25.01 -18.07
#